data_AF-A0A6V8RB24-F1
#
_entry.id   AF-A0A6V8RB24-F1
#
_cell.length_a   1.000
_cell.length_b   1.000
_cell.length_c   1.000
_cell.angle_alpha   90.00
_cell.angle_beta   90.00
_cell.angle_gamma   90.00
#
_symmetry.space_group_name_H-M   'P 1'
#
loop_
_entity.id
_entity.type
_entity.pdbx_description
1 polymer ?
#
loop_
_entity_poly.entity_id
_entity_poly.type
_entity_poly.pdbx_seq_one_letter_code
_entity_poly.pdbx_strand_id
1 'polypeptide(L)'
;MEPLAIIGMASRFPQEGDNNENFWKMLMTGRSAMTPFPKNRFDMDGHYHPDVEHGGTFHVKGGHFMKGDPSDFDNQFFSIPKGEVMSLDPQQRLIMENVYQALENESQLAFQWIER
;
A
#
# COMPACT_ATOMS: atom_id res chain seq x y z
N MET A 1 -0.60 26.23 20.87
CA MET A 1 -0.98 25.56 19.61
C MET A 1 -2.38 25.03 19.77
N GLU A 2 -3.18 25.12 18.72
CA GLU A 2 -4.48 24.44 18.67
C GLU A 2 -4.28 22.93 18.47
N PRO A 3 -5.14 22.07 19.04
CA PRO A 3 -5.04 20.63 18.88
C PRO A 3 -5.44 20.20 17.47
N LEU A 4 -4.71 19.22 16.92
CA LEU A 4 -5.02 18.59 15.65
C LEU A 4 -5.61 17.20 15.90
N ALA A 5 -6.61 16.82 15.11
CA ALA A 5 -7.23 15.50 15.14
C ALA A 5 -7.05 14.79 13.79
N ILE A 6 -6.83 13.47 13.84
CA ILE A 6 -6.90 12.61 12.66
C ILE A 6 -8.36 12.22 12.48
N ILE A 7 -9.00 12.74 11.44
CA ILE A 7 -10.44 12.53 11.18
C ILE A 7 -10.71 11.43 10.14
N GLY A 8 -9.69 11.05 9.35
CA GLY A 8 -9.77 9.99 8.35
C GLY A 8 -8.43 9.28 8.19
N MET A 9 -8.49 8.01 7.78
CA MET A 9 -7.32 7.18 7.49
C MET A 9 -7.70 6.11 6.48
N ALA A 10 -6.78 5.76 5.59
CA ALA A 10 -6.86 4.56 4.76
C ALA A 10 -5.48 3.91 4.70
N SER A 11 -5.48 2.58 4.56
CA SER A 11 -4.29 1.76 4.70
C SER A 11 -4.19 0.76 3.56
N ARG A 12 -3.03 0.70 2.92
CA ARG A 12 -2.65 -0.34 1.96
C ARG A 12 -1.26 -0.87 2.34
N PHE A 13 -1.25 -1.85 3.22
CA PHE A 13 -0.05 -2.51 3.72
C PHE A 13 0.10 -3.93 3.17
N PRO A 14 1.27 -4.54 3.40
CA PRO A 14 1.56 -5.89 2.93
C PRO A 14 0.55 -6.96 3.39
N GLN A 15 0.36 -7.96 2.53
CA GLN A 15 -0.49 -9.12 2.77
C GLN A 15 -1.92 -8.82 3.24
N GLU A 16 -2.27 -9.21 4.46
CA GLU A 16 -3.61 -8.96 5.01
C GLU A 16 -3.82 -7.49 5.38
N GLY A 17 -2.79 -6.65 5.49
CA GLY A 17 -2.90 -5.24 5.86
C GLY A 17 -3.53 -4.33 4.80
N ASP A 18 -4.41 -4.84 3.97
CA ASP A 18 -4.98 -4.16 2.79
C ASP A 18 -6.08 -3.15 3.11
N ASN A 19 -6.42 -2.98 4.39
CA ASN A 19 -7.32 -1.96 4.93
C ASN A 19 -7.02 -1.71 6.42
N ASN A 20 -7.63 -0.68 7.01
CA ASN A 20 -7.38 -0.27 8.40
C ASN A 20 -7.65 -1.38 9.42
N GLU A 21 -8.77 -2.09 9.30
CA GLU A 21 -9.18 -3.11 10.26
C GLU A 21 -8.23 -4.30 10.23
N ASN A 22 -7.90 -4.80 9.04
CA ASN A 22 -6.99 -5.92 8.90
C ASN A 22 -5.56 -5.55 9.28
N PHE A 23 -5.11 -4.33 8.95
CA PHE A 23 -3.81 -3.83 9.38
C PHE A 23 -3.74 -3.77 10.91
N TRP A 24 -4.77 -3.24 11.57
CA TRP A 24 -4.84 -3.21 13.03
C TRP A 24 -4.79 -4.62 13.64
N LYS A 25 -5.56 -5.58 13.09
CA LYS A 25 -5.51 -6.99 13.53
C LYS A 25 -4.10 -7.58 13.36
N MET A 26 -3.41 -7.28 12.26
CA MET A 26 -2.04 -7.76 12.01
C MET A 26 -1.07 -7.24 13.08
N LEU A 27 -1.15 -5.95 13.41
CA LEU A 27 -0.33 -5.34 14.47
C LEU A 27 -0.63 -5.95 15.84
N MET A 28 -1.90 -6.06 16.20
CA MET A 28 -2.33 -6.61 17.50
C MET A 28 -1.92 -8.08 17.69
N THR A 29 -1.78 -8.82 16.60
CA THR A 29 -1.34 -10.24 16.63
C THR A 29 0.15 -10.41 16.40
N GLY A 30 0.92 -9.34 16.18
CA GLY A 30 2.37 -9.40 15.94
C GLY A 30 2.75 -10.21 14.69
N ARG A 31 1.85 -10.30 13.70
CA ARG A 31 2.07 -11.14 12.52
C ARG A 31 3.04 -10.48 11.54
N SER A 32 4.01 -11.25 11.04
CA SER A 32 4.84 -10.85 9.91
C SER A 32 4.14 -11.09 8.59
N ALA A 33 4.12 -10.08 7.73
CA ALA A 33 3.61 -10.14 6.35
C ALA A 33 4.74 -10.33 5.33
N MET A 34 5.88 -10.88 5.75
CA MET A 34 7.02 -11.11 4.86
C MET A 34 6.72 -12.26 3.89
N THR A 35 7.00 -12.04 2.62
CA THR A 35 6.90 -13.05 1.57
C THR A 35 8.18 -13.08 0.74
N PRO A 36 8.42 -14.14 -0.04
CA PRO A 36 9.38 -14.08 -1.13
C PRO A 36 9.08 -12.92 -2.08
N PHE A 37 10.08 -12.49 -2.86
CA PHE A 37 9.84 -11.52 -3.93
C PHE A 37 8.79 -12.06 -4.93
N PRO A 38 7.80 -11.25 -5.31
CA PRO A 38 6.86 -11.65 -6.35
C PRO A 38 7.57 -11.88 -7.68
N LYS A 39 7.42 -13.07 -8.28
CA LYS A 39 8.10 -13.45 -9.53
C LYS A 39 7.74 -12.56 -10.72
N ASN A 40 6.57 -11.93 -10.70
CA ASN A 40 6.12 -10.98 -11.72
C ASN A 40 6.75 -9.57 -11.56
N ARG A 41 7.45 -9.30 -10.46
CA ARG A 41 8.03 -7.99 -10.16
C ARG A 41 9.54 -7.97 -10.33
N PHE A 42 10.21 -9.06 -9.96
CA PHE A 42 11.66 -9.15 -9.98
C PHE A 42 12.14 -10.61 -10.06
N ASP A 43 13.10 -10.88 -10.92
CA ASP A 43 13.74 -12.20 -11.03
C ASP A 43 14.84 -12.33 -9.96
N MET A 44 14.48 -12.90 -8.80
CA MET A 44 15.45 -13.08 -7.71
C MET A 44 16.47 -14.17 -7.98
N ASP A 45 16.17 -15.17 -8.82
CA ASP A 45 17.07 -16.29 -9.05
C ASP A 45 18.35 -15.81 -9.75
N GLY A 46 18.24 -14.79 -10.62
CA GLY A 46 19.37 -14.14 -11.29
C GLY A 46 20.10 -13.08 -10.46
N HIS A 47 19.56 -12.68 -9.30
CA HIS A 47 20.04 -11.52 -8.53
C HIS A 47 20.28 -11.80 -7.04
N TYR A 48 20.20 -13.06 -6.61
CA TYR A 48 20.50 -13.46 -5.23
C TYR A 48 21.95 -13.92 -5.05
N HIS A 49 22.62 -13.43 -4.00
CA HIS A 49 23.88 -13.99 -3.53
C HIS A 49 23.96 -13.92 -2.00
N PRO A 50 24.41 -14.98 -1.30
CA PRO A 50 24.43 -15.00 0.17
C PRO A 50 25.48 -14.07 0.79
N ASP A 51 26.55 -13.72 0.06
CA ASP A 51 27.59 -12.78 0.50
C ASP A 51 27.11 -11.34 0.32
N VAL A 52 27.12 -10.57 1.40
CA VAL A 52 26.70 -9.16 1.46
C VAL A 52 27.65 -8.23 0.69
N GLU A 53 28.91 -8.63 0.52
CA GLU A 53 29.93 -7.86 -0.21
C GLU A 53 29.89 -8.12 -1.73
N HIS A 54 29.05 -9.05 -2.18
CA HIS A 54 28.91 -9.36 -3.61
C HIS A 54 28.07 -8.29 -4.32
N GLY A 55 28.75 -7.31 -4.89
CA GLY A 55 28.13 -6.18 -5.60
C GLY A 55 27.15 -6.61 -6.70
N GLY A 56 26.04 -5.87 -6.83
CA GLY A 56 25.03 -6.11 -7.86
C GLY A 56 24.02 -7.22 -7.54
N THR A 57 24.03 -7.74 -6.30
CA THR A 57 23.10 -8.78 -5.84
C THR A 57 22.42 -8.43 -4.53
N PHE A 58 21.36 -9.17 -4.20
CA PHE A 58 20.64 -9.10 -2.95
C PHE A 58 20.94 -10.34 -2.10
N HIS A 59 21.17 -10.14 -0.79
CA HIS A 59 21.34 -11.22 0.17
C HIS A 59 20.03 -11.60 0.91
N VAL A 60 18.96 -10.82 0.70
CA VAL A 60 17.62 -11.08 1.22
C VAL A 60 16.78 -11.84 0.20
N LYS A 61 15.93 -12.77 0.67
CA LYS A 61 15.08 -13.62 -0.20
C LYS A 61 13.64 -13.13 -0.30
N GLY A 62 13.32 -12.00 0.32
CA GLY A 62 11.96 -11.50 0.39
C GLY A 62 11.85 -10.15 1.06
N GLY A 63 10.61 -9.72 1.25
CA GLY A 63 10.23 -8.43 1.80
C GLY A 63 8.76 -8.42 2.13
N HIS A 64 8.21 -7.25 2.43
CA HIS A 64 6.79 -7.11 2.75
C HIS A 64 6.07 -6.50 1.55
N PHE A 65 5.43 -7.36 0.75
CA PHE A 65 4.76 -6.95 -0.48
C PHE A 65 3.23 -6.91 -0.29
N MET A 66 2.58 -5.94 -0.93
CA MET A 66 1.13 -5.91 -1.07
C MET A 66 0.63 -7.13 -1.85
N LYS A 67 -0.61 -7.54 -1.59
CA LYS A 67 -1.32 -8.49 -2.45
C LYS A 67 -1.72 -7.79 -3.76
N GLY A 68 -1.82 -8.57 -4.83
CA GLY A 68 -2.22 -8.07 -6.15
C GLY A 68 -1.09 -7.38 -6.92
N ASP A 69 -1.45 -6.79 -8.06
CA ASP A 69 -0.53 -6.00 -8.87
C ASP A 69 -0.61 -4.52 -8.40
N PRO A 70 0.49 -3.90 -7.96
CA PRO A 70 0.47 -2.47 -7.63
C PRO A 70 0.15 -1.56 -8.82
N SER A 71 0.15 -2.10 -10.05
CA SER A 71 -0.19 -1.35 -11.26
C SER A 71 -1.69 -1.24 -11.48
N ASP A 72 -2.50 -2.04 -10.76
CA ASP A 72 -3.95 -1.95 -10.79
C ASP A 72 -4.40 -0.55 -10.33
N PHE A 73 -5.35 0.04 -11.06
CA PHE A 73 -5.82 1.40 -10.80
C PHE A 73 -7.18 1.65 -11.46
N ASP A 74 -8.15 2.22 -10.73
CA ASP A 74 -9.46 2.59 -11.30
C ASP A 74 -9.38 3.89 -12.10
N ASN A 75 -8.89 3.78 -13.33
CA ASN A 75 -8.68 4.93 -14.20
C ASN A 75 -9.98 5.65 -14.60
N GLN A 76 -11.12 4.93 -14.61
CA GLN A 76 -12.42 5.51 -14.95
C GLN A 76 -12.90 6.41 -13.82
N PHE A 77 -12.77 5.94 -12.57
CA PHE A 77 -13.10 6.73 -11.38
C PHE A 77 -12.33 8.06 -11.34
N PHE A 78 -11.02 8.02 -11.60
CA PHE A 78 -10.18 9.22 -11.60
C PHE A 78 -10.21 10.02 -12.91
N SER A 79 -11.01 9.60 -13.91
CA SER A 79 -11.09 10.24 -15.23
C SER A 79 -9.73 10.36 -15.95
N ILE A 80 -8.83 9.38 -15.76
CA ILE A 80 -7.50 9.35 -16.39
C ILE A 80 -7.52 8.40 -17.60
N PRO A 81 -7.10 8.84 -18.80
CA PRO A 81 -6.98 7.97 -19.97
C PRO A 81 -6.01 6.80 -19.75
N LYS A 82 -6.33 5.61 -20.28
CA LYS A 82 -5.49 4.41 -20.10
C LYS A 82 -4.03 4.60 -20.51
N GLY A 83 -3.77 5.36 -21.58
CA GLY A 83 -2.40 5.64 -22.03
C GLY A 83 -1.60 6.47 -21.03
N GLU A 84 -2.26 7.38 -20.32
CA GLU A 84 -1.64 8.20 -19.28
C GLU A 84 -1.38 7.39 -18.01
N VAL A 85 -2.30 6.50 -17.62
CA VAL A 85 -2.13 5.60 -16.46
C VAL A 85 -0.81 4.85 -16.55
N MET A 86 -0.46 4.31 -17.72
CA MET A 86 0.79 3.54 -17.91
C MET A 86 2.06 4.36 -17.63
N SER A 87 1.97 5.68 -17.70
CA SER A 87 3.09 6.60 -17.45
C SER A 87 3.15 7.09 -16.01
N LEU A 88 2.09 6.88 -15.22
CA LEU A 88 2.06 7.24 -13.80
C LEU A 88 2.84 6.23 -12.97
N ASP A 89 3.59 6.71 -11.99
CA ASP A 89 4.22 5.83 -10.99
C ASP A 89 3.11 5.07 -10.22
N PRO A 90 3.23 3.74 -10.04
CA PRO A 90 2.28 2.98 -9.21
C PRO A 90 2.02 3.58 -7.81
N GLN A 91 3.00 4.25 -7.21
CA GLN A 91 2.85 4.95 -5.93
C GLN A 91 1.92 6.16 -6.02
N GLN A 92 1.93 6.87 -7.15
CA GLN A 92 1.00 7.98 -7.40
C GLN A 92 -0.44 7.47 -7.56
N ARG A 93 -0.62 6.35 -8.27
CA ARG A 93 -1.93 5.69 -8.41
C ARG A 93 -2.45 5.24 -7.04
N LEU A 94 -1.59 4.61 -6.24
CA LEU A 94 -1.93 4.13 -4.90
C LEU A 94 -2.30 5.29 -3.96
N ILE A 95 -1.56 6.39 -3.96
CA ILE A 95 -1.87 7.53 -3.06
C ILE A 95 -3.20 8.20 -3.45
N MET A 96 -3.54 8.24 -4.75
CA MET A 96 -4.84 8.78 -5.19
C MET A 96 -6.01 7.98 -4.64
N GLU A 97 -5.97 6.65 -4.78
CA GLU A 97 -6.97 5.75 -4.21
C GLU A 97 -7.04 5.83 -2.69
N ASN A 98 -5.89 5.91 -2.03
CA ASN A 98 -5.82 5.92 -0.57
C ASN A 98 -6.30 7.25 0.02
N VAL A 99 -6.01 8.39 -0.64
CA VAL A 99 -6.56 9.70 -0.25
C VAL A 99 -8.07 9.70 -0.38
N TYR A 100 -8.60 9.18 -1.49
CA TYR A 100 -10.05 9.07 -1.68
C TYR A 100 -10.70 8.22 -0.57
N GLN A 101 -10.16 7.03 -0.29
CA GLN A 101 -10.66 6.15 0.77
C GLN A 101 -10.57 6.81 2.16
N ALA A 102 -9.51 7.57 2.43
CA ALA A 102 -9.36 8.27 3.71
C ALA A 102 -10.47 9.32 3.90
N LEU A 103 -10.80 10.07 2.84
CA LEU A 103 -11.89 11.05 2.82
C LEU A 103 -13.28 10.39 2.90
N GLU A 104 -13.49 9.24 2.25
CA GLU A 104 -14.76 8.50 2.40
C GLU A 104 -14.98 7.99 3.83
N ASN A 105 -13.92 7.53 4.51
CA ASN A 105 -14.01 7.12 5.91
C ASN A 105 -14.45 8.29 6.83
N GLU A 106 -14.15 9.55 6.48
CA GLU A 106 -14.64 10.72 7.22
C GLU A 106 -16.16 10.89 7.09
N SER A 107 -16.75 10.45 5.98
CA SER A 107 -18.15 10.73 5.65
C SER A 107 -19.14 10.09 6.63
N GLN A 108 -18.75 9.01 7.32
CA GLN A 108 -19.60 8.39 8.35
C GLN A 108 -19.34 8.93 9.76
N LEU A 109 -18.15 9.46 10.03
CA LEU A 109 -17.75 9.90 11.37
C LEU A 109 -17.91 11.41 11.58
N ALA A 110 -17.65 12.24 10.56
CA ALA A 110 -17.74 13.69 10.66
C ALA A 110 -19.18 14.19 10.91
N PHE A 111 -20.18 13.51 10.32
CA PHE A 111 -21.59 13.83 10.58
C PHE A 111 -22.00 13.63 12.05
N GLN A 112 -21.45 12.64 12.74
CA GLN A 112 -21.78 12.38 14.15
C GLN A 112 -21.12 13.36 15.13
N TRP A 113 -20.02 14.00 14.73
CA TRP A 113 -19.30 14.97 15.54
C TRP A 113 -19.84 16.39 15.40
N ILE A 114 -20.37 16.76 14.23
CA ILE A 114 -20.95 18.11 13.98
C ILE A 114 -22.33 18.26 14.65
N GLU A 115 -23.02 17.16 14.97
CA GLU A 115 -24.33 17.16 15.63
C GLU A 115 -24.27 17.07 17.18
N ARG A 116 -23.09 17.27 17.78
CA ARG A 116 -22.89 17.30 19.25
C ARG A 116 -22.26 18.61 19.70
#